data_AF-A0A970EA01-F1
#
_entry.id   AF-A0A970EA01-F1
#
_cell.length_a   1.000
_cell.length_b   1.000
_cell.length_c   1.000
_cell.angle_alpha   90.00
_cell.angle_beta   90.00
_cell.angle_gamma   90.00
#
_symmetry.space_group_name_H-M   'P 1'
#
loop_
_entity.id
_entity.type
_entity.pdbx_description
1 polymer ?
#
loop_
_entity_poly.entity_id
_entity_poly.type
_entity_poly.pdbx_seq_one_letter_code
_entity_poly.pdbx_strand_id
1 'polypeptide(L)'
;MNKDLTEILISVFMGALGQTILKLGAKKLGTISLSISTIAKDILHILIIPEILIGLILFGSSFLLWIKVLTKSDLSYAYPMVSLGYVLVALLSKLLFNEPFTLNKIAGILMIVSGVFILNR
;
A
#
# COMPACT_ATOMS: atom_id res chain seq x y z
N MET A 1 -0.34 -13.53 -20.72
CA MET A 1 -0.78 -12.84 -19.48
C MET A 1 -1.53 -11.59 -19.91
N ASN A 2 -2.82 -11.44 -19.56
CA ASN A 2 -3.61 -10.27 -19.95
C ASN A 2 -2.88 -8.99 -19.48
N LYS A 3 -2.68 -8.02 -20.38
CA LYS A 3 -1.98 -6.76 -20.07
C LYS A 3 -2.57 -6.05 -18.84
N ASP A 4 -3.84 -6.29 -18.57
CA ASP A 4 -4.57 -5.72 -17.44
C ASP A 4 -4.13 -6.32 -16.09
N LEU A 5 -3.90 -7.63 -16.04
CA LEU A 5 -3.45 -8.29 -14.81
C LEU A 5 -2.06 -7.79 -14.40
N THR A 6 -1.15 -7.62 -15.35
CA THR A 6 0.19 -7.09 -15.09
C THR A 6 0.11 -5.68 -14.49
N GLU A 7 -0.71 -4.79 -15.07
CA GLU A 7 -0.88 -3.43 -14.57
C GLU A 7 -1.53 -3.39 -13.19
N ILE A 8 -2.51 -4.26 -12.93
CA ILE A 8 -3.11 -4.46 -11.61
C ILE A 8 -2.02 -4.82 -10.59
N LEU A 9 -1.26 -5.89 -10.85
CA LEU A 9 -0.26 -6.38 -9.89
C LEU A 9 0.87 -5.36 -9.65
N ILE A 10 1.31 -4.65 -10.69
CA ILE A 10 2.29 -3.56 -10.55
C ILE A 10 1.72 -2.45 -9.67
N SER A 11 0.47 -2.02 -9.90
CA SER A 11 -0.15 -0.98 -9.07
C SER A 11 -0.22 -1.41 -7.61
N VAL A 12 -0.70 -2.63 -7.33
CA VAL A 12 -0.81 -3.16 -5.96
C VAL A 12 0.55 -3.23 -5.27
N PHE A 13 1.59 -3.69 -5.99
CA PHE A 13 2.95 -3.75 -5.47
C PHE A 13 3.51 -2.36 -5.14
N MET A 14 3.37 -1.41 -6.06
CA MET A 14 3.79 -0.02 -5.85
C MET A 14 3.04 0.62 -4.68
N GLY A 15 1.74 0.35 -4.53
CA GLY A 15 0.93 0.85 -3.43
C GLY A 15 1.39 0.29 -2.09
N ALA A 16 1.66 -1.01 -2.01
CA ALA A 16 2.18 -1.66 -0.81
C ALA A 16 3.57 -1.13 -0.41
N LEU A 17 4.48 -0.98 -1.38
CA LEU A 17 5.79 -0.37 -1.14
C LEU A 17 5.67 1.09 -0.69
N GLY A 18 4.85 1.88 -1.38
CA GLY A 18 4.60 3.28 -1.05
C GLY A 18 4.10 3.45 0.38
N GLN A 19 3.08 2.69 0.78
CA GLN A 19 2.56 2.71 2.16
C GLN A 19 3.61 2.30 3.20
N THR A 20 4.43 1.29 2.87
CA THR A 20 5.49 0.83 3.77
C THR A 20 6.56 1.90 3.98
N ILE A 21 6.95 2.60 2.91
CA ILE A 21 7.92 3.70 2.99
C ILE A 21 7.31 4.91 3.71
N LEU A 22 6.02 5.22 3.46
CA LEU A 22 5.30 6.23 4.25
C LEU A 22 5.34 5.90 5.74
N LYS A 23 5.20 4.62 6.13
CA LYS A 23 5.34 4.19 7.52
C LYS A 23 6.74 4.42 8.08
N LEU A 24 7.80 4.20 7.29
CA LEU A 24 9.18 4.55 7.69
C LEU A 24 9.32 6.05 7.98
N GLY A 25 8.80 6.90 7.11
CA GLY A 25 8.79 8.35 7.31
C GLY A 25 7.95 8.80 8.50
N ALA A 26 6.75 8.23 8.66
CA ALA A 26 5.85 8.55 9.77
C ALA A 26 6.46 8.21 11.14
N LYS A 27 7.25 7.13 11.24
CA LYS A 27 7.99 6.81 12.48
C LYS A 27 8.97 7.92 12.89
N LYS A 28 9.53 8.67 11.93
CA LYS A 28 10.45 9.79 12.20
C LYS A 28 9.75 11.06 12.67
N LEU A 29 8.50 11.27 12.24
CA LEU A 29 7.72 12.45 12.60
C LEU A 29 7.20 12.43 14.04
N GLY A 30 7.04 11.24 14.63
CA GLY A 30 6.39 11.12 15.94
C GLY A 30 4.91 11.51 15.87
N THR A 31 4.42 12.25 16.86
CA THR A 31 3.02 12.70 16.94
C THR A 31 2.82 14.03 16.21
N ILE A 32 1.86 14.09 15.30
CA ILE A 32 1.46 15.31 14.57
C ILE A 32 0.09 15.72 15.08
N SER A 33 -0.09 16.99 15.45
CA SER A 33 -1.34 17.46 16.05
C SER A 33 -2.37 17.97 15.02
N LEU A 34 -1.92 18.40 13.84
CA LEU A 34 -2.75 18.94 12.75
C LEU A 34 -3.76 20.01 13.21
N SER A 35 -3.40 20.77 14.25
CA SER A 35 -4.21 21.88 14.76
C SER A 35 -4.05 23.10 13.86
N ILE A 36 -5.06 23.98 13.80
CA ILE A 36 -5.01 25.21 12.96
C ILE A 36 -3.76 26.05 13.27
N SER A 37 -3.32 26.08 14.53
CA SER A 37 -2.13 26.80 14.96
C SER A 37 -0.80 26.14 14.56
N THR A 38 -0.78 24.84 14.30
CA THR A 38 0.44 24.06 14.00
C THR A 38 0.48 23.52 12.58
N ILE A 39 -0.61 23.58 11.82
CA ILE A 39 -0.77 22.91 10.53
C ILE A 39 0.33 23.28 9.52
N ALA A 40 0.74 24.54 9.47
CA ALA A 40 1.82 24.98 8.59
C ALA A 40 3.16 24.33 8.98
N LYS A 41 3.47 24.24 10.28
CA LYS A 41 4.68 23.58 10.80
C LYS A 41 4.62 22.07 10.58
N ASP A 42 3.48 21.46 10.84
CA ASP A 42 3.24 20.03 10.68
C ASP A 42 3.41 19.62 9.20
N ILE A 43 2.82 20.37 8.26
CA ILE A 43 2.98 20.15 6.82
C ILE A 43 4.45 20.29 6.41
N LEU A 44 5.12 21.36 6.84
CA LEU A 44 6.52 21.58 6.49
C LEU A 44 7.41 20.47 7.04
N HIS A 45 7.14 19.99 8.26
CA HIS A 45 7.85 18.86 8.85
C HIS A 45 7.62 17.56 8.05
N ILE A 46 6.37 17.28 7.65
CA ILE A 46 6.02 16.15 6.78
C ILE A 46 6.81 16.19 5.46
N LEU A 47 6.88 17.36 4.82
CA LEU A 47 7.53 17.53 3.51
C LEU A 47 9.06 17.41 3.55
N ILE A 48 9.69 17.64 4.70
CA ILE A 48 11.15 17.53 4.84
C ILE A 48 11.60 16.07 4.96
N ILE A 49 10.74 15.15 5.40
CA ILE A 49 11.10 13.74 5.55
C ILE A 49 11.17 13.05 4.17
N PRO A 50 12.36 12.63 3.70
CA PRO A 50 12.51 12.09 2.35
C PRO A 50 11.71 10.82 2.12
N GLU A 51 11.59 9.95 3.12
CA GLU A 51 10.77 8.74 3.03
C GLU A 51 9.31 9.07 2.74
N ILE A 52 8.78 10.16 3.30
CA ILE A 52 7.39 10.54 3.03
C ILE A 52 7.22 10.96 1.59
N LEU A 53 8.16 11.74 1.04
CA LEU A 53 8.11 12.13 -0.36
C LEU A 53 8.25 10.93 -1.31
N ILE A 54 9.19 10.03 -1.04
CA ILE A 54 9.37 8.80 -1.84
C ILE A 54 8.12 7.92 -1.76
N GLY A 55 7.61 7.70 -0.54
CA GLY A 55 6.39 6.93 -0.32
C GLY A 55 5.18 7.54 -1.02
N LEU A 56 5.05 8.87 -0.99
CA LEU A 56 4.00 9.61 -1.67
C LEU A 56 4.09 9.47 -3.20
N ILE A 57 5.30 9.57 -3.77
CA ILE A 57 5.50 9.40 -5.21
C ILE A 57 5.13 7.97 -5.64
N LEU A 58 5.56 6.96 -4.89
CA LEU A 58 5.25 5.55 -5.20
C LEU A 58 3.75 5.24 -5.04
N PHE A 59 3.15 5.66 -3.93
CA PHE A 59 1.72 5.47 -3.67
C PHE A 59 0.85 6.27 -4.65
N GLY A 60 1.24 7.50 -4.97
CA GLY A 60 0.60 8.33 -5.98
C GLY A 60 0.71 7.70 -7.37
N SER A 61 1.87 7.17 -7.74
CA SER A 61 2.06 6.48 -9.03
C SER A 61 1.24 5.18 -9.10
N SER A 62 1.15 4.43 -8.00
CA SER A 62 0.23 3.30 -7.86
C SER A 62 -1.23 3.73 -8.11
N PHE A 63 -1.65 4.86 -7.54
CA PHE A 63 -3.00 5.39 -7.73
C PHE A 63 -3.27 5.77 -9.20
N LEU A 64 -2.30 6.39 -9.88
CA LEU A 64 -2.42 6.70 -11.31
C LEU A 64 -2.54 5.43 -12.18
N LEU A 65 -1.75 4.40 -11.89
CA LEU A 65 -1.89 3.10 -12.55
C LEU A 65 -3.23 2.43 -12.24
N TRP A 66 -3.71 2.56 -11.01
CA TRP A 66 -5.02 2.03 -10.62
C TRP A 66 -6.14 2.71 -11.40
N ILE A 67 -6.12 4.04 -11.57
CA ILE A 67 -7.07 4.75 -12.44
C ILE A 67 -7.04 4.16 -13.85
N LYS A 68 -5.85 3.93 -14.43
CA LYS A 68 -5.71 3.32 -15.76
C LYS A 68 -6.29 1.90 -15.82
N VAL A 69 -6.15 1.10 -14.76
CA VAL A 69 -6.77 -0.23 -14.68
C VAL A 69 -8.30 -0.10 -14.69
N LEU A 70 -8.85 0.85 -13.93
CA LEU A 70 -10.30 1.04 -13.84
C LEU A 70 -10.94 1.50 -15.15
N THR A 71 -10.19 2.07 -16.09
CA THR A 71 -10.76 2.46 -17.40
C THR A 71 -10.95 1.27 -18.35
N LYS A 72 -10.37 0.11 -18.05
CA LYS A 72 -10.29 -1.05 -18.97
C LYS A 72 -10.68 -2.38 -18.35
N SER A 73 -10.87 -2.44 -17.03
CA SER A 73 -11.20 -3.68 -16.30
C SER A 73 -12.39 -3.46 -15.40
N ASP A 74 -13.24 -4.48 -15.30
CA ASP A 74 -14.34 -4.48 -14.34
C ASP A 74 -13.78 -4.39 -12.93
N LEU A 75 -14.35 -3.48 -12.13
CA LEU A 75 -13.92 -3.27 -10.76
C LEU A 75 -14.04 -4.57 -9.94
N SER A 76 -15.09 -5.36 -10.16
CA SER A 76 -15.30 -6.64 -9.46
C SER A 76 -14.21 -7.68 -9.75
N TYR A 77 -13.56 -7.61 -10.91
CA TYR A 77 -12.41 -8.45 -11.25
C TYR A 77 -11.09 -7.88 -10.70
N ALA A 78 -10.86 -6.58 -10.85
CA ALA A 78 -9.60 -5.96 -10.45
C ALA A 78 -9.47 -5.78 -8.93
N TYR A 79 -10.54 -5.39 -8.24
CA TYR A 79 -10.52 -5.01 -6.82
C TYR A 79 -10.08 -6.14 -5.88
N PRO A 80 -10.47 -7.43 -6.08
CA PRO A 80 -9.94 -8.53 -5.29
C PRO A 80 -8.41 -8.57 -5.26
N MET A 81 -7.73 -8.24 -6.35
CA MET A 81 -6.26 -8.24 -6.42
C MET A 81 -5.62 -7.20 -5.49
N VAL A 82 -6.33 -6.12 -5.14
CA VAL A 82 -5.85 -5.12 -4.16
C VAL A 82 -5.59 -5.76 -2.80
N SER A 83 -6.32 -6.82 -2.44
CA SER A 83 -6.11 -7.55 -1.19
C SER A 83 -4.75 -8.26 -1.11
N LEU A 84 -4.11 -8.54 -2.25
CA LEU A 84 -2.71 -9.00 -2.27
C LEU A 84 -1.75 -7.94 -1.71
N GLY A 85 -2.14 -6.67 -1.72
CA GLY A 85 -1.43 -5.59 -1.04
C GLY A 85 -1.32 -5.82 0.47
N TYR A 86 -2.34 -6.41 1.12
CA TYR A 86 -2.25 -6.77 2.53
C TYR A 86 -1.18 -7.85 2.78
N VAL A 87 -1.05 -8.82 1.88
CA VAL A 87 -0.02 -9.86 1.95
C VAL A 87 1.37 -9.22 1.83
N LEU A 88 1.56 -8.35 0.83
CA LEU A 88 2.81 -7.64 0.62
C LEU A 88 3.19 -6.76 1.83
N VAL A 89 2.25 -5.96 2.34
CA VAL A 89 2.47 -5.12 3.52
C VAL A 89 2.81 -5.97 4.73
N ALA A 90 2.13 -7.10 4.97
CA ALA A 90 2.45 -7.98 6.10
C ALA A 90 3.86 -8.56 6.03
N LEU A 91 4.32 -8.96 4.83
CA LEU A 91 5.67 -9.44 4.60
C LEU A 91 6.71 -8.32 4.78
N LEU A 92 6.46 -7.16 4.18
CA LEU A 92 7.33 -5.99 4.31
C LEU A 92 7.41 -5.50 5.76
N SER A 93 6.31 -5.51 6.50
CA SER A 93 6.29 -5.14 7.92
C SER A 93 7.10 -6.08 8.80
N LYS A 94 7.08 -7.39 8.50
CA LYS A 94 7.96 -8.34 9.18
C LYS A 94 9.43 -8.00 8.91
N LEU A 95 9.79 -7.73 7.65
CA LEU A 95 11.18 -7.48 7.24
C LEU A 95 11.74 -6.13 7.72
N LEU A 96 10.95 -5.06 7.62
CA LEU A 96 11.41 -3.69 7.86
C LEU A 96 11.11 -3.18 9.26
N PHE A 97 10.07 -3.71 9.91
CA PHE A 97 9.64 -3.25 11.23
C PHE A 97 9.79 -4.33 12.32
N ASN A 98 10.25 -5.53 11.97
CA ASN A 98 10.32 -6.69 12.87
C ASN A 98 8.98 -6.99 13.56
N GLU A 99 7.86 -6.69 12.88
CA GLU A 99 6.55 -7.00 13.42
C GLU A 99 6.34 -8.51 13.51
N PRO A 100 5.70 -9.01 14.59
CA PRO A 100 5.47 -10.43 14.75
C PRO A 100 4.58 -10.95 13.62
N PHE A 101 5.02 -12.05 13.03
CA PHE A 101 4.30 -12.79 12.00
C PHE A 101 3.58 -13.96 12.66
N THR A 102 2.45 -13.65 13.29
CA THR A 102 1.69 -14.60 14.12
C THR A 102 0.95 -15.64 13.26
N LEU A 103 0.57 -16.76 13.87
CA LEU A 103 -0.24 -17.80 13.23
C LEU A 103 -1.56 -17.22 12.67
N ASN A 104 -2.19 -16.28 13.39
CA ASN A 104 -3.41 -15.61 12.92
C ASN A 104 -3.17 -14.80 11.64
N LYS A 105 -2.04 -14.09 11.53
CA LYS A 105 -1.68 -13.36 10.29
C LYS A 105 -1.47 -14.34 9.12
N ILE A 106 -0.80 -15.46 9.36
CA ILE A 106 -0.56 -16.49 8.35
C ILE A 106 -1.90 -17.07 7.86
N ALA A 107 -2.78 -17.47 8.78
CA ALA A 107 -4.10 -18.00 8.44
C ALA A 107 -4.92 -16.99 7.63
N GLY A 108 -4.95 -15.72 8.04
CA GLY A 108 -5.63 -14.66 7.31
C GLY A 108 -5.06 -14.44 5.90
N ILE A 109 -3.74 -14.45 5.74
CA ILE A 109 -3.07 -14.35 4.43
C ILE A 109 -3.49 -15.50 3.52
N LEU A 110 -3.50 -16.74 4.02
CA LEU A 110 -3.92 -17.90 3.24
C LEU A 110 -5.39 -17.78 2.78
N MET A 111 -6.26 -17.28 3.65
CA MET A 111 -7.66 -17.02 3.30
C MET A 111 -7.80 -15.93 2.24
N ILE A 112 -7.04 -14.83 2.34
CA ILE A 112 -7.01 -13.75 1.33
C ILE A 112 -6.59 -14.31 -0.02
N VAL A 113 -5.45 -15.01 -0.08
CA VAL A 113 -4.91 -15.57 -1.33
C VAL A 113 -5.91 -16.55 -1.96
N SER A 114 -6.53 -17.41 -1.14
CA SER A 114 -7.55 -18.37 -1.61
C SER A 114 -8.79 -17.64 -2.15
N GLY A 115 -9.27 -16.61 -1.45
CA GLY A 115 -10.40 -15.80 -1.89
C GLY A 115 -10.13 -15.09 -3.22
N VAL A 116 -8.94 -14.49 -3.38
CA VAL A 116 -8.51 -13.87 -4.63
C VAL A 116 -8.48 -14.89 -5.76
N PHE A 117 -7.91 -16.07 -5.52
CA PHE A 117 -7.85 -17.14 -6.52
C PHE A 117 -9.25 -17.59 -6.97
N ILE A 118 -10.19 -17.77 -6.04
CA ILE A 118 -11.57 -18.18 -6.36
C ILE A 118 -12.30 -17.10 -7.16
N LEU A 119 -12.14 -15.82 -6.81
CA LEU A 119 -12.80 -14.70 -7.48
C LEU A 119 -12.28 -14.41 -8.89
N ASN A 120 -11.06 -14.86 -9.20
CA ASN A 120 -10.36 -14.55 -10.46
C ASN A 120 -10.12 -15.79 -11.34
N ARG A 121 -10.80 -16.90 -11.04
CA ARG A 121 -10.84 -18.10 -11.87
C ARG A 121 -12.04 -18.05 -12.81
#